data_AF-A0A1V4LKZ8-F1
#
_entry.id   AF-A0A1V4LKZ8-F1
#
_cell.length_a   1.000
_cell.length_b   1.000
_cell.length_c   1.000
_cell.angle_alpha   90.00
_cell.angle_beta   90.00
_cell.angle_gamma   90.00
#
_symmetry.space_group_name_H-M   'P 1'
#
loop_
_entity.id
_entity.type
_entity.pdbx_description
1 polymer ?
#
loop_
_entity_poly.entity_id
_entity_poly.type
_entity_poly.pdbx_seq_one_letter_code
_entity_poly.pdbx_strand_id
1 'polypeptide(L)'
;MALPVTKHAMDDSRVIHHELGHWLMAREMGFSVGQIFIERKSGKASGHATVYPTAPSRLDTAEAVDDYLSRRIRVLLAGVIVEIEWYKKTFGKDLGEELDRIYENGVIDHSGITDKGKAEELLVILAGIRKEPTAKYNDLSYQTRALFVEIYREAKQLVGRFLEKLFTLADFVASEPWQNHTTLDVTNERLVELTDVAAEIIASAAKTERPSGAAYS
;
A
#
# COMPACT_ATOMS: atom_id res chain seq x y z
N MET A 1 -7.26 23.44 2.33
CA MET A 1 -6.04 23.63 3.14
C MET A 1 -4.88 22.95 2.40
N ALA A 2 -3.60 23.27 2.63
CA ALA A 2 -2.48 22.58 1.97
C ALA A 2 -2.02 21.42 2.88
N LEU A 3 -1.66 20.26 2.29
CA LEU A 3 -1.13 19.13 3.04
C LEU A 3 0.05 19.60 3.92
N PRO A 4 0.17 19.12 5.18
CA PRO A 4 1.28 19.49 6.04
C PRO A 4 2.61 19.19 5.36
N VAL A 5 3.51 20.18 5.32
CA VAL A 5 4.87 19.96 4.82
C VAL A 5 5.60 19.03 5.78
N THR A 6 6.01 17.87 5.28
CA THR A 6 6.78 16.89 6.05
C THR A 6 8.23 17.38 6.21
N LYS A 7 8.80 17.22 7.41
CA LYS A 7 10.26 17.30 7.61
C LYS A 7 10.92 16.06 7.03
N HIS A 8 12.23 16.09 6.73
CA HIS A 8 12.94 14.96 6.10
C HIS A 8 12.62 13.58 6.71
N ALA A 9 12.75 13.43 8.04
CA ALA A 9 12.46 12.15 8.71
C ALA A 9 10.97 11.73 8.61
N MET A 10 10.05 12.69 8.53
CA MET A 10 8.63 12.39 8.33
C MET A 10 8.36 11.96 6.88
N ASP A 11 9.09 12.52 5.92
CA ASP A 11 9.00 12.13 4.52
C ASP A 11 9.54 10.72 4.29
N ASP A 12 10.67 10.37 4.92
CA ASP A 12 11.18 8.99 4.88
C ASP A 12 10.18 8.00 5.47
N SER A 13 9.63 8.32 6.65
CA SER A 13 8.61 7.48 7.29
C SER A 13 7.40 7.29 6.38
N ARG A 14 6.89 8.36 5.77
CA ARG A 14 5.77 8.32 4.83
C ARG A 14 6.05 7.37 3.66
N VAL A 15 7.22 7.50 3.02
CA VAL A 15 7.60 6.65 1.88
C VAL A 15 7.81 5.20 2.30
N ILE A 16 8.44 4.93 3.45
CA ILE A 16 8.58 3.56 3.99
C ILE A 16 7.21 2.89 4.16
N HIS A 17 6.24 3.62 4.73
CA HIS A 17 4.88 3.10 4.90
C HIS A 17 4.20 2.84 3.54
N HIS A 18 4.38 3.74 2.57
CA HIS A 18 3.88 3.57 1.21
C HIS A 18 4.41 2.28 0.55
N GLU A 19 5.72 2.08 0.56
CA GLU A 19 6.34 0.89 -0.05
C GLU A 19 5.99 -0.41 0.69
N LEU A 20 5.92 -0.38 2.03
CA LEU A 20 5.45 -1.51 2.81
C LEU A 20 3.99 -1.86 2.53
N GLY A 21 3.17 -0.87 2.21
CA GLY A 21 1.79 -1.07 1.77
C GLY A 21 1.72 -1.92 0.50
N HIS A 22 2.52 -1.59 -0.51
CA HIS A 22 2.63 -2.41 -1.72
C HIS A 22 3.16 -3.80 -1.42
N TRP A 23 4.26 -3.90 -0.67
CA TRP A 23 4.91 -5.18 -0.37
C TRP A 23 3.98 -6.14 0.39
N LEU A 24 3.33 -5.68 1.46
CA LEU A 24 2.41 -6.51 2.24
C LEU A 24 1.16 -6.90 1.45
N MET A 25 0.55 -5.95 0.71
CA MET A 25 -0.61 -6.26 -0.12
C MET A 25 -0.25 -7.25 -1.22
N ALA A 26 0.92 -7.11 -1.86
CA ALA A 26 1.37 -8.02 -2.89
C ALA A 26 1.49 -9.46 -2.37
N ARG A 27 2.09 -9.65 -1.18
CA ARG A 27 2.14 -10.94 -0.51
C ARG A 27 0.75 -11.50 -0.22
N GLU A 28 -0.15 -10.69 0.32
CA GLU A 28 -1.53 -11.09 0.63
C GLU A 28 -2.31 -11.52 -0.63
N MET A 29 -2.05 -10.88 -1.77
CA MET A 29 -2.67 -11.20 -3.06
C MET A 29 -2.01 -12.39 -3.79
N GLY A 30 -0.94 -12.97 -3.22
CA GLY A 30 -0.22 -14.11 -3.77
C GLY A 30 0.83 -13.76 -4.83
N PHE A 31 1.20 -12.48 -4.97
CA PHE A 31 2.33 -12.08 -5.81
C PHE A 31 3.66 -12.39 -5.11
N SER A 32 4.66 -12.72 -5.91
CA SER A 32 6.04 -12.74 -5.41
C SER A 32 6.52 -11.31 -5.18
N VAL A 33 7.31 -11.12 -4.13
CA VAL A 33 7.87 -9.83 -3.72
C VAL A 33 9.37 -9.93 -3.54
N GLY A 34 10.06 -8.80 -3.68
CA GLY A 34 11.48 -8.65 -3.46
C GLY A 34 11.77 -7.65 -2.34
N GLN A 35 12.84 -6.88 -2.53
CA GLN A 35 13.30 -5.87 -1.58
C GLN A 35 12.47 -4.58 -1.63
N ILE A 36 12.59 -3.77 -0.58
CA ILE A 36 12.18 -2.37 -0.56
C ILE A 36 13.42 -1.49 -0.62
N PHE A 37 13.40 -0.53 -1.53
CA PHE A 37 14.46 0.46 -1.68
C PHE A 37 13.89 1.86 -1.41
N ILE A 38 14.60 2.67 -0.63
CA ILE A 38 14.27 4.07 -0.34
C ILE A 38 15.49 4.93 -0.62
N GLU A 39 15.31 6.03 -1.33
CA GLU A 39 16.36 7.00 -1.66
C GLU A 39 15.95 8.41 -1.23
N ARG A 40 16.93 9.17 -0.71
CA ARG A 40 16.82 10.60 -0.47
C ARG A 40 17.57 11.36 -1.56
N LYS A 41 16.84 12.13 -2.35
CA LYS A 41 17.42 12.99 -3.39
C LYS A 41 16.94 14.42 -3.22
N SER A 42 17.89 15.35 -3.11
CA SER A 42 17.60 16.78 -2.92
C SER A 42 16.63 17.08 -1.77
N GLY A 43 16.73 16.31 -0.68
CA GLY A 43 15.88 16.47 0.50
C GLY A 43 14.48 15.87 0.39
N LYS A 44 14.15 15.15 -0.70
CA LYS A 44 12.89 14.40 -0.85
C LYS A 44 13.15 12.90 -0.81
N ALA A 45 12.29 12.17 -0.13
CA ALA A 45 12.30 10.72 -0.14
C ALA A 45 11.51 10.18 -1.35
N SER A 46 12.01 9.13 -1.96
CA SER A 46 11.33 8.29 -2.95
C SER A 46 11.61 6.83 -2.65
N GLY A 47 10.73 5.94 -3.07
CA GLY A 47 10.88 4.52 -2.78
C GLY A 47 10.36 3.65 -3.92
N HIS A 48 10.70 2.37 -3.80
CA HIS A 48 10.11 1.32 -4.61
C HIS A 48 10.13 -0.03 -3.88
N ALA A 49 8.96 -0.64 -3.75
CA ALA A 49 8.80 -2.04 -3.40
C ALA A 49 8.85 -2.92 -4.65
N THR A 50 9.76 -3.88 -4.67
CA THR A 50 9.84 -4.85 -5.76
C THR A 50 8.64 -5.81 -5.67
N VAL A 51 7.71 -5.70 -6.62
CA VAL A 51 6.59 -6.63 -6.78
C VAL A 51 6.71 -7.29 -8.14
N TYR A 52 6.79 -8.63 -8.17
CA TYR A 52 6.85 -9.39 -9.41
C TYR A 52 5.42 -9.69 -9.90
N PRO A 53 4.95 -9.05 -10.99
CA PRO A 53 3.57 -9.17 -11.46
C PRO A 53 3.38 -10.45 -12.28
N THR A 54 3.85 -11.59 -11.76
CA THR A 54 3.64 -12.88 -12.40
C THR A 54 2.31 -13.44 -11.92
N ALA A 55 1.43 -13.78 -12.87
CA ALA A 55 0.17 -14.42 -12.53
C ALA A 55 0.44 -15.80 -11.89
N PRO A 56 -0.18 -16.12 -10.73
CA PRO A 56 0.03 -17.40 -10.07
C PRO A 56 -0.57 -18.58 -10.87
N SER A 57 -1.45 -18.29 -11.81
CA SER A 57 -2.09 -19.24 -12.72
C SER A 57 -2.10 -18.71 -14.15
N ARG A 58 -2.43 -19.57 -15.10
CA ARG A 58 -2.64 -19.17 -16.49
C ARG A 58 -3.82 -18.19 -16.57
N LEU A 59 -3.69 -17.19 -17.44
CA LEU A 59 -4.72 -16.19 -17.74
C LEU A 59 -5.46 -16.58 -19.03
N ASP A 60 -6.08 -17.75 -19.03
CA ASP A 60 -6.74 -18.34 -20.19
C ASP A 60 -8.26 -18.08 -20.25
N THR A 61 -8.84 -17.50 -19.20
CA THR A 61 -10.24 -17.05 -19.18
C THR A 61 -10.36 -15.58 -18.79
N ALA A 62 -11.50 -14.98 -19.11
CA ALA A 62 -11.82 -13.60 -18.73
C ALA A 62 -11.83 -13.43 -17.20
N GLU A 63 -12.33 -14.42 -16.46
CA GLU A 63 -12.36 -14.45 -14.99
C GLU A 63 -10.94 -14.50 -14.41
N ALA A 64 -10.04 -15.27 -15.02
CA ALA A 64 -8.65 -15.32 -14.58
C ALA A 64 -7.94 -13.97 -14.80
N VAL A 65 -8.18 -13.31 -15.93
CA VAL A 65 -7.68 -11.96 -16.22
C VAL A 65 -8.27 -10.94 -15.24
N ASP A 66 -9.59 -10.99 -15.01
CA ASP A 66 -10.30 -10.13 -14.06
C ASP A 66 -9.67 -10.21 -12.66
N ASP A 67 -9.53 -11.43 -12.13
CA ASP A 67 -9.00 -11.66 -10.79
C ASP A 67 -7.55 -11.18 -10.68
N TYR A 68 -6.72 -11.46 -11.68
CA TYR A 68 -5.35 -10.94 -11.74
C TYR A 68 -5.30 -9.40 -11.75
N LEU A 69 -6.08 -8.75 -12.62
CA LEU A 69 -6.12 -7.29 -12.73
C LEU A 69 -6.64 -6.66 -11.44
N SER A 70 -7.70 -7.21 -10.87
CA SER A 70 -8.28 -6.76 -9.61
C SER A 70 -7.25 -6.84 -8.49
N ARG A 71 -6.55 -7.97 -8.35
CA ARG A 71 -5.45 -8.12 -7.37
C ARG A 71 -4.33 -7.12 -7.61
N ARG A 72 -3.91 -6.90 -8.87
CA ARG A 72 -2.86 -5.94 -9.19
C ARG A 72 -3.27 -4.51 -8.87
N ILE A 73 -4.51 -4.11 -9.16
CA ILE A 73 -5.05 -2.79 -8.80
C ILE A 73 -5.05 -2.62 -7.28
N ARG A 74 -5.50 -3.61 -6.50
CA ARG A 74 -5.46 -3.53 -5.02
C ARG A 74 -4.03 -3.31 -4.49
N VAL A 75 -3.03 -3.96 -5.09
CA VAL A 75 -1.62 -3.72 -4.76
C VAL A 75 -1.23 -2.27 -5.06
N LEU A 76 -1.55 -1.74 -6.24
CA LEU A 76 -1.25 -0.35 -6.62
C LEU A 76 -1.95 0.68 -5.71
N LEU A 77 -3.15 0.36 -5.20
CA LEU A 77 -3.87 1.22 -4.28
C LEU A 77 -3.35 1.12 -2.83
N ALA A 78 -2.63 0.06 -2.47
CA ALA A 78 -2.24 -0.17 -1.09
C ALA A 78 -1.29 0.89 -0.54
N GLY A 79 -0.30 1.34 -1.33
CA GLY A 79 0.65 2.39 -0.90
C GLY A 79 -0.06 3.67 -0.49
N VAL A 80 -0.98 4.16 -1.33
CA VAL A 80 -1.73 5.40 -1.04
C VAL A 80 -2.75 5.24 0.09
N ILE A 81 -3.39 4.08 0.22
CA ILE A 81 -4.30 3.79 1.35
C ILE A 81 -3.51 3.84 2.67
N VAL A 82 -2.33 3.23 2.70
CA VAL A 82 -1.48 3.23 3.89
C VAL A 82 -0.95 4.63 4.19
N GLU A 83 -0.58 5.39 3.17
CA GLU A 83 -0.15 6.77 3.32
C GLU A 83 -1.24 7.66 3.94
N ILE A 84 -2.51 7.48 3.53
CA ILE A 84 -3.67 8.12 4.15
C ILE A 84 -3.76 7.78 5.64
N GLU A 85 -3.60 6.51 6.02
CA GLU A 85 -3.61 6.09 7.43
C GLU A 85 -2.40 6.64 8.20
N TRP A 86 -1.22 6.74 7.56
CA TRP A 86 -0.03 7.37 8.12
C TRP A 86 -0.27 8.86 8.43
N TYR A 87 -0.89 9.60 7.51
CA TYR A 87 -1.23 11.01 7.73
C TYR A 87 -2.20 11.18 8.91
N LYS A 88 -3.25 10.34 8.99
CA LYS A 88 -4.18 10.37 10.11
C LYS A 88 -3.49 10.12 11.45
N LYS A 89 -2.63 9.09 11.52
CA LYS A 89 -1.91 8.73 12.74
C LYS A 89 -0.90 9.81 13.14
N THR A 90 -0.20 10.38 12.17
CA THR A 90 0.89 11.35 12.41
C THR A 90 0.38 12.73 12.80
N PHE A 91 -0.72 13.20 12.19
CA PHE A 91 -1.22 14.55 12.39
C PHE A 91 -2.51 14.62 13.22
N GLY A 92 -3.12 13.48 13.56
CA GLY A 92 -4.33 13.42 14.38
C GLY A 92 -5.54 14.12 13.76
N LYS A 93 -5.62 14.16 12.42
CA LYS A 93 -6.67 14.86 11.68
C LYS A 93 -7.41 13.92 10.74
N ASP A 94 -8.72 14.11 10.65
CA ASP A 94 -9.50 13.61 9.53
C ASP A 94 -9.13 14.44 8.29
N LEU A 95 -8.77 13.75 7.22
CA LEU A 95 -8.16 14.36 6.04
C LEU A 95 -9.20 14.97 5.10
N GLY A 96 -10.49 14.60 5.20
CA GLY A 96 -11.56 15.20 4.40
C GLY A 96 -11.20 15.33 2.91
N GLU A 97 -11.26 16.55 2.37
CA GLU A 97 -10.89 16.90 0.98
C GLU A 97 -9.40 16.67 0.63
N GLU A 98 -8.52 16.54 1.62
CA GLU A 98 -7.09 16.25 1.38
C GLU A 98 -6.85 14.79 0.97
N LEU A 99 -7.82 13.91 1.19
CA LEU A 99 -7.77 12.51 0.77
C LEU A 99 -7.68 12.39 -0.75
N ASP A 100 -8.46 13.19 -1.48
CA ASP A 100 -8.43 13.22 -2.95
C ASP A 100 -7.06 13.71 -3.44
N ARG A 101 -6.43 14.66 -2.73
CA ARG A 101 -5.09 15.14 -3.09
C ARG A 101 -4.00 14.11 -2.86
N ILE A 102 -4.06 13.36 -1.75
CA ILE A 102 -3.10 12.27 -1.50
C ILE A 102 -3.26 11.19 -2.57
N TYR A 103 -4.51 10.88 -2.95
CA TYR A 103 -4.80 9.96 -4.04
C TYR A 103 -4.29 10.46 -5.41
N GLU A 104 -4.53 11.73 -5.73
CA GLU A 104 -4.11 12.34 -6.99
C GLU A 104 -2.60 12.49 -7.14
N ASN A 105 -1.92 12.77 -6.03
CA ASN A 105 -0.48 13.07 -5.98
C ASN A 105 0.34 11.96 -5.31
N GLY A 106 -0.17 10.72 -5.30
CA GLY A 106 0.54 9.57 -4.71
C GLY A 106 2.00 9.48 -5.16
N VAL A 107 2.80 8.69 -4.46
CA VAL A 107 4.26 8.62 -4.73
C VAL A 107 4.51 8.30 -6.21
N ILE A 108 5.28 9.19 -6.86
CA ILE A 108 5.77 8.98 -8.22
C ILE A 108 6.96 8.03 -8.12
N ASP A 109 6.86 6.87 -8.77
CA ASP A 109 7.98 5.94 -8.81
C ASP A 109 9.11 6.46 -9.74
N HIS A 110 10.23 5.74 -9.78
CA HIS A 110 11.38 6.12 -10.60
C HIS A 110 11.10 6.16 -12.12
N SER A 111 9.99 5.60 -12.60
CA SER A 111 9.57 5.63 -14.01
C SER A 111 8.80 6.90 -14.39
N GLY A 112 8.45 7.75 -13.42
CA GLY A 112 7.63 8.93 -13.64
C GLY A 112 6.14 8.63 -13.80
N ILE A 113 5.73 7.38 -13.56
CA ILE A 113 4.33 6.93 -13.61
C ILE A 113 3.86 6.68 -12.18
N THR A 114 2.80 7.36 -11.76
CA THR A 114 2.18 7.10 -10.45
C THR A 114 1.48 5.76 -10.43
N ASP A 115 1.37 5.15 -9.25
CA ASP A 115 0.55 3.94 -9.10
C ASP A 115 -0.91 4.18 -9.47
N LYS A 116 -1.40 5.42 -9.29
CA LYS A 116 -2.69 5.88 -9.81
C LYS A 116 -2.78 5.69 -11.32
N GLY A 117 -1.82 6.20 -12.09
CA GLY A 117 -1.84 6.09 -13.56
C GLY A 117 -1.90 4.63 -14.02
N LYS A 118 -1.09 3.76 -13.40
CA LYS A 118 -1.13 2.31 -13.67
C LYS A 118 -2.49 1.71 -13.30
N ALA A 119 -3.04 2.06 -12.14
CA ALA A 119 -4.34 1.55 -11.70
C ALA A 119 -5.47 1.99 -12.64
N GLU A 120 -5.45 3.23 -13.11
CA GLU A 120 -6.43 3.79 -14.05
C GLU A 120 -6.41 3.05 -15.39
N GLU A 121 -5.22 2.76 -15.93
CA GLU A 121 -5.09 1.96 -17.16
C GLU A 121 -5.68 0.55 -16.99
N LEU A 122 -5.35 -0.14 -15.87
CA LEU A 122 -5.88 -1.48 -15.60
C LEU A 122 -7.40 -1.47 -15.36
N LEU A 123 -7.94 -0.41 -14.75
CA LEU A 123 -9.38 -0.24 -14.53
C LEU A 123 -10.15 -0.13 -15.85
N VAL A 124 -9.58 0.51 -16.88
CA VAL A 124 -10.20 0.57 -18.21
C VAL A 124 -10.31 -0.83 -18.82
N ILE A 125 -9.24 -1.63 -18.72
CA ILE A 125 -9.25 -3.02 -19.21
C ILE A 125 -10.28 -3.85 -18.43
N LEU A 126 -10.28 -3.73 -17.10
CA LEU A 126 -11.20 -4.45 -16.23
C LEU A 126 -12.66 -4.05 -16.49
N ALA A 127 -12.94 -2.78 -16.79
CA ALA A 127 -14.26 -2.34 -17.22
C ALA A 127 -14.71 -3.04 -18.50
N GLY A 128 -13.83 -3.17 -19.49
CA GLY A 128 -14.10 -3.90 -20.72
C GLY A 128 -14.36 -5.41 -20.53
N ILE A 129 -13.83 -6.01 -19.46
CA ILE A 129 -14.09 -7.42 -19.11
C ILE A 129 -15.43 -7.57 -18.38
N ARG A 130 -15.72 -6.70 -17.41
CA ARG A 130 -16.86 -6.84 -16.49
C ARG A 130 -18.17 -6.25 -17.00
N LYS A 131 -18.12 -5.35 -17.98
CA LYS A 131 -19.27 -4.52 -18.40
C LYS A 131 -19.55 -4.69 -19.88
N GLU A 132 -20.81 -4.46 -20.24
CA GLU A 132 -21.24 -4.44 -21.62
C GLU A 132 -20.47 -3.36 -22.41
N PRO A 133 -20.01 -3.67 -23.64
CA PRO A 133 -19.36 -2.70 -24.49
C PRO A 133 -20.22 -1.44 -24.68
N THR A 134 -19.59 -0.28 -24.55
CA THR A 134 -20.25 1.02 -24.81
C THR A 134 -19.40 1.86 -25.76
N ALA A 135 -20.06 2.47 -26.74
CA ALA A 135 -19.44 3.43 -27.64
C ALA A 135 -19.39 4.85 -27.05
N LYS A 136 -20.01 5.09 -25.90
CA LYS A 136 -20.10 6.41 -25.27
C LYS A 136 -19.03 6.58 -24.20
N TYR A 137 -18.18 7.60 -24.38
CA TYR A 137 -17.10 7.93 -23.45
C TYR A 137 -17.55 8.15 -22.00
N ASN A 138 -18.71 8.80 -21.80
CA ASN A 138 -19.26 9.07 -20.47
C ASN A 138 -19.66 7.79 -19.73
N ASP A 139 -20.12 6.78 -20.46
CA ASP A 139 -20.52 5.49 -19.87
C ASP A 139 -19.27 4.72 -19.39
N LEU A 140 -18.18 4.75 -20.17
CA LEU A 140 -16.89 4.17 -19.76
C LEU A 140 -16.34 4.83 -18.49
N SER A 141 -16.38 6.17 -18.43
CA SER A 141 -15.93 6.94 -17.26
C SER A 141 -16.75 6.61 -16.00
N TYR A 142 -18.06 6.41 -16.14
CA TYR A 142 -18.92 6.01 -15.03
C TYR A 142 -18.62 4.58 -14.57
N GLN A 143 -18.46 3.65 -15.53
CA GLN A 143 -18.13 2.26 -15.25
C GLN A 143 -16.78 2.10 -14.53
N THR A 144 -15.73 2.79 -15.00
CA THR A 144 -14.40 2.77 -14.38
C THR A 144 -14.44 3.39 -12.98
N ARG A 145 -15.18 4.48 -12.78
CA ARG A 145 -15.36 5.08 -11.45
C ARG A 145 -16.08 4.13 -10.48
N ALA A 146 -17.14 3.46 -10.93
CA ALA A 146 -17.86 2.49 -10.11
C ALA A 146 -16.95 1.32 -9.68
N LEU A 147 -16.19 0.76 -10.63
CA LEU A 147 -15.21 -0.29 -10.36
C LEU A 147 -14.08 0.17 -9.44
N PHE A 148 -13.59 1.39 -9.61
CA PHE A 148 -12.61 1.97 -8.69
C PHE A 148 -13.12 2.00 -7.26
N VAL A 149 -14.35 2.48 -7.03
CA VAL A 149 -14.94 2.58 -5.68
C VAL A 149 -15.07 1.19 -5.02
N GLU A 150 -15.47 0.18 -5.80
CA GLU A 150 -15.55 -1.21 -5.37
C GLU A 150 -14.17 -1.73 -4.93
N ILE A 151 -13.19 -1.68 -5.84
CA ILE A 151 -11.84 -2.23 -5.60
C ILE A 151 -11.11 -1.46 -4.49
N TYR A 152 -11.26 -0.14 -4.43
CA TYR A 152 -10.68 0.69 -3.38
C TYR A 152 -11.23 0.31 -2.00
N ARG A 153 -12.55 0.08 -1.89
CA ARG A 153 -13.17 -0.34 -0.63
C ARG A 153 -12.59 -1.68 -0.16
N GLU A 154 -12.45 -2.63 -1.06
CA GLU A 154 -11.88 -3.95 -0.75
C GLU A 154 -10.40 -3.87 -0.37
N ALA A 155 -9.60 -3.10 -1.13
CA ALA A 155 -8.20 -2.84 -0.82
C ALA A 155 -8.06 -2.22 0.58
N LYS A 156 -8.91 -1.26 0.92
CA LYS A 156 -8.92 -0.62 2.24
C LYS A 156 -9.25 -1.61 3.36
N GLN A 157 -10.24 -2.47 3.15
CA GLN A 157 -10.57 -3.53 4.11
C GLN A 157 -9.41 -4.50 4.33
N LEU A 158 -8.72 -4.89 3.25
CA LEU A 158 -7.54 -5.76 3.32
C LEU A 158 -6.38 -5.09 4.06
N VAL A 159 -6.05 -3.83 3.71
CA VAL A 159 -5.03 -3.04 4.43
C VAL A 159 -5.34 -2.97 5.92
N GLY A 160 -6.61 -2.74 6.29
CA GLY A 160 -7.04 -2.70 7.67
C GLY A 160 -6.69 -3.96 8.48
N ARG A 161 -6.59 -5.14 7.84
CA ARG A 161 -6.25 -6.42 8.51
C ARG A 161 -4.79 -6.52 8.93
N PHE A 162 -3.90 -5.81 8.24
CA PHE A 162 -2.46 -5.85 8.51
C PHE A 162 -1.89 -4.49 8.91
N LEU A 163 -2.73 -3.50 9.19
CA LEU A 163 -2.31 -2.13 9.45
C LEU A 163 -1.41 -2.03 10.68
N GLU A 164 -1.80 -2.63 11.80
CA GLU A 164 -0.98 -2.63 13.02
C GLU A 164 0.42 -3.22 12.77
N LYS A 165 0.47 -4.40 12.16
CA LYS A 165 1.71 -5.07 11.74
C LYS A 165 2.54 -4.19 10.81
N LEU A 166 1.91 -3.51 9.86
CA LEU A 166 2.59 -2.61 8.92
C LEU A 166 3.28 -1.48 9.66
N PHE A 167 2.60 -0.80 10.59
CA PHE A 167 3.19 0.32 11.33
C PHE A 167 4.36 -0.14 12.21
N THR A 168 4.24 -1.28 12.89
CA THR A 168 5.35 -1.85 13.67
C THR A 168 6.52 -2.22 12.76
N LEU A 169 6.25 -2.84 11.61
CA LEU A 169 7.27 -3.19 10.62
C LEU A 169 7.96 -1.94 10.05
N ALA A 170 7.21 -0.86 9.80
CA ALA A 170 7.76 0.40 9.31
C ALA A 170 8.75 1.02 10.29
N ASP A 171 8.48 0.93 11.60
CA ASP A 171 9.42 1.39 12.63
C ASP A 171 10.74 0.59 12.59
N PHE A 172 10.67 -0.73 12.37
CA PHE A 172 11.88 -1.55 12.20
C PHE A 172 12.62 -1.22 10.93
N VAL A 173 11.93 -1.11 9.79
CA VAL A 173 12.55 -0.72 8.52
C VAL A 173 13.21 0.65 8.62
N ALA A 174 12.59 1.63 9.29
CA ALA A 174 13.19 2.95 9.49
C ALA A 174 14.46 2.93 10.36
N SER A 175 14.62 1.89 11.20
CA SER A 175 15.78 1.68 12.06
C SER A 175 16.94 0.94 11.37
N GLU A 176 16.71 0.35 10.19
CA GLU A 176 17.74 -0.33 9.42
C GLU A 176 18.82 0.66 8.92
N PRO A 177 20.06 0.19 8.71
CA PRO A 177 21.19 1.06 8.41
C PRO A 177 21.09 1.71 7.03
N TRP A 178 21.16 3.05 7.01
CA TRP A 178 21.22 3.83 5.77
C TRP A 178 22.64 3.84 5.20
N GLN A 179 22.77 3.47 3.94
CA GLN A 179 24.02 3.59 3.19
C GLN A 179 24.24 5.06 2.79
N ASN A 180 25.40 5.62 3.16
CA ASN A 180 25.78 7.01 2.91
C ASN A 180 24.75 8.06 3.38
N HIS A 181 23.88 7.71 4.32
CA HIS A 181 22.74 8.51 4.78
C HIS A 181 21.70 8.88 3.69
N THR A 182 21.81 8.31 2.49
CA THR A 182 20.96 8.64 1.35
C THR A 182 20.09 7.48 0.90
N THR A 183 20.51 6.24 1.10
CA THR A 183 19.79 5.07 0.58
C THR A 183 19.57 4.05 1.67
N LEU A 184 18.38 3.47 1.71
CA LEU A 184 18.00 2.35 2.55
C LEU A 184 17.55 1.21 1.63
N ASP A 185 18.18 0.06 1.78
CA ASP A 185 17.85 -1.15 1.03
C ASP A 185 17.58 -2.27 2.04
N VAL A 186 16.34 -2.77 2.04
CA VAL A 186 15.92 -3.86 2.93
C VAL A 186 15.51 -5.05 2.08
N THR A 187 16.33 -6.10 2.14
CA THR A 187 16.15 -7.34 1.38
C THR A 187 14.84 -8.03 1.73
N ASN A 188 14.34 -8.88 0.82
CA ASN A 188 13.11 -9.62 1.07
C ASN A 188 13.23 -10.55 2.28
N GLU A 189 14.37 -11.23 2.43
CA GLU A 189 14.66 -12.11 3.57
C GLU A 189 14.58 -11.31 4.88
N ARG A 190 15.20 -10.13 4.91
CA ARG A 190 15.17 -9.25 6.08
C ARG A 190 13.76 -8.74 6.38
N LEU A 191 12.99 -8.37 5.36
CA LEU A 191 11.60 -7.95 5.54
C LEU A 191 10.73 -9.07 6.10
N VAL A 192 10.95 -10.33 5.71
CA VAL A 192 10.27 -11.49 6.28
C VAL A 192 10.62 -11.65 7.75
N GLU A 193 11.91 -11.63 8.11
CA GLU A 193 12.35 -11.69 9.52
C GLU A 193 11.72 -10.58 10.37
N LEU A 194 11.76 -9.34 9.89
CA LEU A 194 11.16 -8.20 10.60
C LEU A 194 9.64 -8.33 10.74
N THR A 195 8.97 -8.95 9.77
CA THR A 195 7.53 -9.22 9.82
C THR A 195 7.20 -10.19 10.95
N ASP A 196 8.02 -11.23 11.14
CA ASP A 196 7.82 -12.22 12.20
C ASP A 196 8.06 -11.60 13.58
N VAL A 197 9.11 -10.78 13.72
CA VAL A 197 9.39 -10.01 14.94
C VAL A 197 8.22 -9.06 15.28
N ALA A 198 7.67 -8.35 14.28
CA ALA A 198 6.52 -7.49 14.48
C ALA A 198 5.29 -8.28 14.97
N ALA A 199 5.05 -9.47 14.43
CA ALA A 199 3.95 -10.33 14.86
C ALA A 199 4.11 -10.81 16.31
N GLU A 200 5.33 -11.19 16.73
CA GLU A 200 5.62 -11.60 18.11
C GLU A 200 5.39 -10.48 19.12
N ILE A 201 5.79 -9.26 18.78
CA ILE A 201 5.61 -8.08 19.65
C ILE A 201 4.12 -7.76 19.81
N ILE A 202 3.36 -7.74 18.72
CA ILE A 202 1.90 -7.51 18.76
C ILE A 202 1.22 -8.60 19.60
N ALA A 203 1.59 -9.87 19.41
CA ALA A 203 1.03 -10.97 20.19
C ALA A 203 1.38 -10.88 21.68
N SER A 204 2.55 -10.34 22.03
CA SER A 204 2.99 -10.16 23.41
C SER A 204 2.28 -9.00 24.10
N ALA A 205 2.06 -7.88 23.40
CA ALA A 205 1.28 -6.75 23.89
C ALA A 205 -0.16 -7.16 24.21
N ALA A 206 -0.82 -7.90 23.31
CA ALA A 206 -2.19 -8.38 23.49
C ALA A 206 -2.37 -9.34 24.68
N LYS A 207 -1.32 -10.03 25.12
CA LYS A 207 -1.35 -10.89 26.32
C LYS A 207 -1.27 -10.09 27.62
N THR A 208 -0.51 -8.99 27.62
CA THR A 208 -0.29 -8.15 28.79
C THR A 208 -1.51 -7.30 29.13
N GLU A 209 -2.31 -6.94 28.11
CA GLU A 209 -3.54 -6.17 28.26
C GLU A 209 -4.76 -6.98 28.68
N ARG A 210 -4.68 -8.31 28.79
CA ARG A 210 -5.77 -9.10 29.38
C ARG A 210 -5.77 -8.87 30.89
N PRO A 211 -6.76 -8.15 31.47
CA PRO A 211 -6.82 -8.00 32.91
C PRO A 211 -6.94 -9.40 33.54
N SER A 212 -6.21 -9.61 34.64
CA SER A 212 -6.33 -10.78 35.50
C SER A 212 -7.70 -10.76 36.20
N GLY A 213 -8.77 -10.90 35.44
CA GLY A 213 -10.15 -10.83 35.88
C GLY A 213 -10.79 -12.21 35.88
N ALA A 214 -10.63 -12.94 37.00
CA ALA A 214 -11.63 -13.82 37.62
C ALA A 214 -10.94 -14.88 38.51
N ALA A 215 -10.45 -14.44 39.67
CA ALA A 215 -10.41 -15.29 40.85
C ALA A 215 -11.14 -14.53 41.97
N TYR A 216 -12.45 -14.42 41.82
CA TYR A 216 -13.34 -14.13 42.94
C TYR A 216 -14.31 -15.30 43.04
N SER A 217 -13.95 -16.19 43.96
CA SER A 217 -14.79 -17.18 44.65
C SER A 217 -15.89 -16.52 45.46
#